data_AF-A0A946APF8-F1
#
_entry.id   AF-A0A946APF8-F1
#
_cell.length_a   1.000
_cell.length_b   1.000
_cell.length_c   1.000
_cell.angle_alpha   90.00
_cell.angle_beta   90.00
_cell.angle_gamma   90.00
#
_symmetry.space_group_name_H-M   'P 1'
#
loop_
_entity.id
_entity.type
_entity.pdbx_description
1 polymer ?
#
loop_
_entity_poly.entity_id
_entity_poly.type
_entity_poly.pdbx_seq_one_letter_code
_entity_poly.pdbx_strand_id
1 'polypeptide(L)'
;MTRAELKDILDGASFVAIIASLVFVGIETRNSAEQAKLNTQAVQISAYQDLMDNIAQLNALAVEDVEVGSLLYKGFRSSEALTDFEQFRFDRSLYLRFRHGDMASFQFERGAIDESRLRSALQILNLSHPMVKESWLRSKDNFVKPYRDYIDRLIAEETDV
;
A
#
# COMPACT_ATOMS: atom_id res chain seq x y z
N MET A 1 -46.15 -46.76 25.87
CA MET A 1 -45.43 -46.22 24.70
C MET A 1 -44.86 -47.39 23.91
N THR A 2 -45.24 -47.51 22.65
CA THR A 2 -44.78 -48.59 21.76
C THR A 2 -43.43 -48.25 21.13
N ARG A 3 -42.69 -49.24 20.63
CA ARG A 3 -41.42 -49.00 19.93
C ARG A 3 -41.59 -48.11 18.69
N ALA A 4 -42.77 -48.14 18.06
CA ALA A 4 -43.10 -47.30 16.91
C ALA A 4 -43.22 -45.82 17.32
N GLU A 5 -43.96 -45.51 18.38
CA GLU A 5 -44.09 -44.14 18.91
C GLU A 5 -42.74 -43.54 19.32
N LEU A 6 -41.87 -44.34 19.94
CA LEU A 6 -40.53 -43.88 20.33
C LEU A 6 -39.66 -43.55 19.09
N LYS A 7 -39.73 -44.37 18.03
CA LYS A 7 -38.99 -44.14 16.79
C LYS A 7 -39.45 -42.85 16.11
N ASP A 8 -40.75 -42.61 16.03
CA ASP A 8 -41.29 -41.41 15.36
C ASP A 8 -40.90 -40.11 16.11
N ILE A 9 -40.87 -40.15 17.44
CA ILE A 9 -40.36 -39.03 18.27
C ILE A 9 -38.87 -38.77 18.00
N LEU A 10 -38.06 -39.83 17.93
CA LEU A 10 -36.62 -39.73 17.66
C LEU A 10 -36.34 -39.19 16.25
N ASP A 11 -37.10 -39.64 15.25
CA ASP A 11 -36.97 -39.18 13.87
C ASP A 11 -37.34 -37.69 13.76
N GLY A 12 -38.42 -37.26 14.42
CA GLY A 12 -38.81 -35.86 14.50
C GLY A 12 -37.78 -34.97 15.20
N ALA A 13 -37.24 -35.42 16.34
CA ALA A 13 -36.18 -34.71 17.05
C ALA A 13 -34.90 -34.59 16.21
N SER A 14 -34.53 -35.65 15.50
CA SER A 14 -33.36 -35.68 14.60
C SER A 14 -33.51 -34.71 13.44
N PHE A 15 -34.71 -34.65 12.84
CA PHE A 15 -34.99 -33.70 11.76
C PHE A 15 -34.88 -32.24 12.23
N VAL A 16 -35.46 -31.91 13.40
CA VAL A 16 -35.34 -30.58 14.01
C VAL A 16 -33.88 -30.23 14.32
N ALA A 17 -33.11 -31.19 14.85
CA ALA A 17 -31.69 -31.00 15.13
C ALA A 17 -30.90 -30.67 13.85
N ILE A 18 -31.15 -31.38 12.75
CA ILE A 18 -30.50 -31.12 11.45
C ILE A 18 -30.82 -29.71 10.96
N ILE A 19 -32.09 -29.29 10.99
CA ILE A 19 -32.48 -27.93 10.58
C ILE A 19 -31.80 -26.89 11.47
N ALA A 20 -31.80 -27.08 12.78
CA ALA A 20 -31.16 -26.16 13.72
C ALA A 20 -29.65 -26.06 13.47
N SER A 21 -28.98 -27.17 13.19
CA SER A 21 -27.56 -27.19 12.81
C SER A 21 -27.30 -26.46 11.50
N LEU A 22 -28.14 -26.64 10.47
CA LEU A 22 -27.99 -25.92 9.20
C LEU A 22 -28.17 -24.42 9.35
N VAL A 23 -29.16 -23.99 10.15
CA VAL A 23 -29.37 -22.57 10.47
C VAL A 23 -28.17 -22.00 11.21
N PHE A 24 -27.66 -22.73 12.20
CA PHE A 24 -26.46 -22.33 12.96
C PHE A 24 -25.24 -22.16 12.05
N VAL A 25 -24.96 -23.14 11.18
CA VAL A 25 -23.86 -23.07 10.21
C VAL A 25 -24.04 -21.89 9.25
N GLY A 26 -25.27 -21.61 8.80
CA GLY A 26 -25.57 -20.46 7.96
C GLY A 26 -25.25 -19.12 8.65
N ILE A 27 -25.61 -18.99 9.93
CA ILE A 27 -25.30 -17.80 10.75
C ILE A 27 -23.78 -17.68 10.96
N GLU A 28 -23.11 -18.78 11.32
CA GLU A 28 -21.67 -18.82 11.54
C GLU A 28 -20.90 -18.43 10.28
N THR A 29 -21.28 -18.99 9.13
CA THR A 29 -20.67 -18.68 7.83
C THR A 29 -20.80 -17.19 7.49
N ARG A 30 -21.98 -16.60 7.73
CA ARG A 30 -22.20 -15.17 7.52
C ARG A 30 -21.31 -14.34 8.44
N ASN A 31 -21.25 -14.67 9.73
CA ASN A 31 -20.42 -13.97 10.70
C ASN A 31 -18.93 -14.05 10.34
N SER A 32 -18.45 -15.22 9.91
CA SER A 32 -17.07 -15.39 9.44
C SER A 32 -16.77 -14.54 8.20
N ALA A 33 -17.71 -14.45 7.26
CA ALA A 33 -17.56 -13.60 6.08
C ALA A 33 -17.51 -12.11 6.44
N GLU A 34 -18.38 -11.66 7.35
CA GLU A 34 -18.38 -10.29 7.85
C GLU A 34 -17.07 -9.96 8.60
N GLN A 35 -16.57 -10.87 9.44
CA GLN A 35 -15.28 -10.71 10.13
C GLN A 35 -14.10 -10.67 9.16
N ALA A 36 -14.07 -11.55 8.16
CA ALA A 36 -13.02 -11.54 7.13
C ALA A 36 -12.99 -10.21 6.36
N LYS A 37 -14.16 -9.64 6.05
CA LYS A 37 -14.27 -8.32 5.43
C LYS A 37 -13.74 -7.22 6.34
N LEU A 38 -14.12 -7.19 7.61
CA LEU A 38 -13.66 -6.18 8.58
C LEU A 38 -12.14 -6.26 8.80
N ASN A 39 -11.59 -7.48 8.91
CA ASN A 39 -10.15 -7.68 9.04
C ASN A 39 -9.41 -7.19 7.79
N THR A 40 -9.95 -7.48 6.60
CA THR A 40 -9.38 -6.98 5.34
C THR A 40 -9.37 -5.45 5.32
N GLN A 41 -10.50 -4.81 5.67
CA GLN A 41 -10.59 -3.34 5.74
C GLN A 41 -9.61 -2.75 6.76
N ALA A 42 -9.46 -3.37 7.93
CA ALA A 42 -8.50 -2.92 8.94
C ALA A 42 -7.05 -2.96 8.40
N VAL A 43 -6.68 -4.03 7.69
CA VAL A 43 -5.36 -4.14 7.04
C VAL A 43 -5.16 -3.05 5.99
N GLN A 44 -6.17 -2.79 5.14
CA GLN A 44 -6.09 -1.74 4.12
C GLN A 44 -5.91 -0.35 4.74
N ILE A 45 -6.66 -0.05 5.81
CA ILE A 45 -6.55 1.22 6.55
C ILE A 45 -5.15 1.35 7.17
N SER A 46 -4.66 0.32 7.85
CA SER A 46 -3.33 0.32 8.47
C SER A 46 -2.23 0.53 7.43
N ALA A 47 -2.28 -0.19 6.30
CA ALA A 47 -1.32 -0.05 5.22
C ALA A 47 -1.28 1.39 4.68
N TYR A 48 -2.45 2.01 4.50
CA TYR A 48 -2.55 3.40 4.07
C TYR A 48 -2.05 4.39 5.14
N GLN A 49 -2.34 4.15 6.42
CA GLN A 49 -1.83 4.95 7.53
C GLN A 49 -0.30 4.93 7.58
N ASP A 50 0.32 3.75 7.44
CA ASP A 50 1.78 3.60 7.42
C ASP A 50 2.42 4.40 6.27
N LEU A 51 1.78 4.41 5.08
CA LEU A 51 2.23 5.23 3.96
C LEU A 51 2.14 6.73 4.28
N MET A 52 1.02 7.17 4.85
CA MET A 52 0.82 8.59 5.20
C MET A 52 1.80 9.05 6.28
N ASP A 53 2.03 8.24 7.32
CA ASP A 53 2.96 8.55 8.40
C ASP A 53 4.40 8.64 7.88
N ASN A 54 4.81 7.75 6.98
CA ASN A 54 6.13 7.80 6.37
C ASN A 54 6.32 9.06 5.50
N ILE A 55 5.32 9.43 4.69
CA ILE A 55 5.35 10.67 3.91
C ILE A 55 5.38 11.90 4.82
N ALA A 56 4.57 11.90 5.88
CA ALA A 56 4.51 13.00 6.83
C ALA A 56 5.88 13.22 7.49
N GLN A 57 6.57 12.14 7.91
CA GLN A 57 7.92 12.23 8.46
C GLN A 57 8.94 12.77 7.44
N LEU A 58 8.90 12.28 6.19
CA LEU A 58 9.79 12.79 5.13
C LEU A 58 9.56 14.28 4.84
N ASN A 59 8.30 14.72 4.85
CA ASN A 59 7.94 16.12 4.60
C ASN A 59 8.22 17.02 5.81
N ALA A 60 8.01 16.54 7.03
CA ALA A 60 8.30 17.28 8.26
C ALA A 60 9.78 17.68 8.30
N LEU A 61 10.69 16.78 7.93
CA LEU A 61 12.12 17.11 7.82
C LEU A 61 12.39 18.30 6.89
N ALA A 62 11.67 18.42 5.78
CA ALA A 62 11.84 19.53 4.84
C ALA A 62 11.27 20.87 5.35
N VAL A 63 10.33 20.81 6.30
CA VAL A 63 9.65 21.98 6.88
C VAL A 63 10.36 22.47 8.14
N GLU A 64 10.83 21.53 8.96
CA GLU A 64 11.41 21.81 10.29
C GLU A 64 12.91 22.08 10.23
N ASP A 65 13.63 21.47 9.29
CA ASP A 65 15.08 21.64 9.12
C ASP A 65 15.37 22.54 7.90
N VAL A 66 15.94 23.71 8.18
CA VAL A 66 16.27 24.72 7.16
C VAL A 66 17.30 24.21 6.14
N GLU A 67 18.27 23.40 6.55
CA GLU A 67 19.27 22.86 5.62
C GLU A 67 18.64 21.84 4.68
N VAL A 68 17.79 20.96 5.20
CA VAL A 68 17.06 19.97 4.39
C VAL A 68 16.09 20.68 3.45
N GLY A 69 15.33 21.64 3.95
CA GLY A 69 14.43 22.46 3.12
C GLY A 69 15.17 23.20 2.00
N SER A 70 16.31 23.82 2.32
CA SER A 70 17.16 24.50 1.33
C SER A 70 17.70 23.54 0.27
N LEU A 71 18.20 22.37 0.68
CA LEU A 71 18.68 21.34 -0.24
C LEU A 71 17.59 20.86 -1.21
N LEU A 72 16.40 20.54 -0.68
CA LEU A 72 15.29 20.07 -1.50
C LEU A 72 14.76 21.18 -2.42
N TYR A 73 14.71 22.43 -1.94
CA TYR A 73 14.38 23.57 -2.78
C TYR A 73 15.36 23.70 -3.95
N LYS A 74 16.66 23.65 -3.66
CA LYS A 74 17.69 23.68 -4.72
C LYS A 74 17.51 22.55 -5.72
N GLY A 75 17.42 21.31 -5.24
CA GLY A 75 17.35 20.12 -6.10
C GLY A 75 16.04 19.95 -6.89
N PHE A 76 14.92 20.55 -6.45
CA PHE A 76 13.63 20.42 -7.16
C PHE A 76 13.17 21.69 -7.89
N ARG A 77 13.68 22.87 -7.52
CA ARG A 77 13.12 24.15 -7.98
C ARG A 77 14.15 25.16 -8.45
N SER A 78 15.40 25.06 -8.01
CA SER A 78 16.44 26.00 -8.40
C SER A 78 17.17 25.54 -9.65
N SER A 79 17.70 26.50 -10.42
CA SER A 79 18.68 26.23 -11.47
C SER A 79 20.12 26.18 -10.94
N GLU A 80 20.32 26.44 -9.64
CA GLU A 80 21.62 26.33 -8.99
C GLU A 80 22.11 24.89 -8.97
N ALA A 81 23.36 24.69 -9.38
CA ALA A 81 24.01 23.40 -9.26
C ALA A 81 24.22 23.05 -7.78
N LEU A 82 23.90 21.82 -7.41
CA LEU A 82 24.27 21.26 -6.11
C LEU A 82 25.79 21.02 -6.07
N THR A 83 26.41 21.32 -4.94
CA THR A 83 27.76 20.82 -4.65
C THR A 83 27.77 19.29 -4.61
N ASP A 84 28.93 18.64 -4.73
CA ASP A 84 29.03 17.17 -4.69
C ASP A 84 28.41 16.56 -3.42
N PHE A 85 28.59 17.21 -2.28
CA PHE A 85 28.02 16.76 -1.02
C PHE A 85 26.51 16.99 -0.93
N GLU A 86 26.02 18.13 -1.43
CA GLU A 86 24.58 18.37 -1.56
C GLU A 86 23.94 17.36 -2.52
N GLN A 87 24.58 17.09 -3.67
CA GLN A 87 24.12 16.08 -4.64
C GLN A 87 24.03 14.69 -3.99
N PHE A 88 25.03 14.29 -3.21
CA PHE A 88 24.98 13.05 -2.44
C PHE A 88 23.80 13.03 -1.46
N ARG A 89 23.60 14.08 -0.66
CA ARG A 89 22.47 14.17 0.29
C ARG A 89 21.12 14.15 -0.45
N PHE A 90 21.03 14.83 -1.58
CA PHE A 90 19.83 14.89 -2.41
C PHE A 90 19.49 13.52 -3.00
N ASP A 91 20.47 12.83 -3.58
CA ASP A 91 20.29 11.46 -4.09
C ASP A 91 19.87 10.49 -2.98
N ARG A 92 20.40 10.65 -1.75
CA ARG A 92 19.93 9.86 -0.59
C ARG A 92 18.48 10.18 -0.23
N SER A 93 18.06 11.43 -0.31
CA SER A 93 16.67 11.81 -0.09
C SER A 93 15.73 11.21 -1.15
N LEU A 94 16.13 11.22 -2.42
CA LEU A 94 15.37 10.61 -3.51
C LEU A 94 15.29 9.10 -3.35
N TYR A 95 16.41 8.45 -2.96
CA TYR A 95 16.43 7.02 -2.68
C TYR A 95 15.40 6.63 -1.61
N LEU A 96 15.29 7.39 -0.53
CA LEU A 96 14.26 7.15 0.51
C LEU A 96 12.84 7.28 -0.05
N ARG A 97 12.59 8.28 -0.91
CA ARG A 97 11.29 8.43 -1.58
C ARG A 97 11.00 7.26 -2.52
N PHE A 98 12.00 6.77 -3.26
CA PHE A 98 11.82 5.56 -4.08
C PHE A 98 11.57 4.32 -3.24
N ARG A 99 12.18 4.17 -2.06
CA ARG A 99 11.88 3.08 -1.11
C ARG A 99 10.46 3.18 -0.55
N HIS A 100 9.97 4.39 -0.31
CA HIS A 100 8.56 4.62 0.01
C HIS A 100 7.64 4.13 -1.12
N GLY A 101 7.95 4.48 -2.36
CA GLY A 101 7.19 4.01 -3.53
C GLY A 101 7.25 2.49 -3.72
N ASP A 102 8.40 1.86 -3.48
CA ASP A 102 8.58 0.39 -3.51
C ASP A 102 7.66 -0.29 -2.48
N MET A 103 7.58 0.27 -1.27
CA MET A 103 6.65 -0.17 -0.24
C MET A 103 5.19 -0.03 -0.66
N ALA A 104 4.81 1.11 -1.26
CA ALA A 104 3.46 1.30 -1.79
C ALA A 104 3.13 0.29 -2.90
N SER A 105 4.08 0.04 -3.82
CA SER A 105 3.92 -0.96 -4.89
C SER A 105 3.73 -2.35 -4.31
N PHE A 106 4.52 -2.72 -3.31
CA PHE A 106 4.38 -4.00 -2.61
C PHE A 106 3.00 -4.14 -1.96
N GLN A 107 2.48 -3.10 -1.30
CA GLN A 107 1.14 -3.12 -0.71
C GLN A 107 0.04 -3.25 -1.78
N PHE A 108 0.21 -2.61 -2.94
CA PHE A 108 -0.70 -2.74 -4.08
C PHE A 108 -0.73 -4.16 -4.64
N GLU A 109 0.45 -4.76 -4.87
CA GLU A 109 0.58 -6.14 -5.35
C GLU A 109 -0.09 -7.17 -4.42
N ARG A 110 -0.22 -6.84 -3.13
CA ARG A 110 -0.90 -7.66 -2.11
C ARG A 110 -2.38 -7.34 -1.94
N GLY A 111 -2.94 -6.38 -2.69
CA GLY A 111 -4.33 -5.95 -2.58
C GLY A 111 -4.64 -5.16 -1.30
N ALA A 112 -3.62 -4.70 -0.58
CA ALA A 112 -3.79 -3.87 0.61
C ALA A 112 -4.15 -2.41 0.27
N ILE A 113 -3.76 -1.96 -0.92
CA ILE A 113 -4.19 -0.68 -1.48
C ILE A 113 -4.59 -0.87 -2.96
N ASP A 114 -5.40 0.04 -3.49
CA ASP A 114 -5.74 0.08 -4.92
C ASP A 114 -4.74 0.92 -5.73
N GLU A 115 -4.87 0.90 -7.06
CA GLU A 115 -3.97 1.65 -7.95
C GLU A 115 -4.05 3.17 -7.73
N SER A 116 -5.23 3.69 -7.36
CA SER A 116 -5.40 5.12 -7.11
C SER A 116 -4.57 5.56 -5.89
N ARG A 117 -4.53 4.74 -4.85
CA ARG A 117 -3.70 4.94 -3.65
C ARG A 117 -2.22 4.79 -3.95
N LEU A 118 -1.83 3.81 -4.77
CA LEU A 118 -0.46 3.68 -5.25
C LEU A 118 -0.02 4.94 -6.01
N ARG A 119 -0.80 5.39 -6.99
CA ARG A 119 -0.50 6.61 -7.76
C ARG A 119 -0.40 7.84 -6.86
N SER A 120 -1.29 7.98 -5.88
CA SER A 120 -1.21 9.08 -4.90
C SER A 120 0.08 9.01 -4.06
N ALA A 121 0.46 7.84 -3.55
CA ALA A 121 1.69 7.67 -2.77
C ALA A 121 2.95 8.00 -3.59
N LEU A 122 2.95 7.71 -4.89
CA LEU A 122 4.07 7.98 -5.79
C LEU A 122 4.22 9.44 -6.22
N GLN A 123 3.23 10.31 -5.98
CA GLN A 123 3.33 11.73 -6.34
C GLN A 123 4.52 12.44 -5.68
N ILE A 124 4.98 11.95 -4.52
CA ILE A 124 6.13 12.51 -3.81
C ILE A 124 7.46 12.37 -4.57
N LEU A 125 7.51 11.51 -5.58
CA LEU A 125 8.70 11.27 -6.41
C LEU A 125 8.93 12.40 -7.39
N ASN A 126 7.85 13.04 -7.89
CA ASN A 126 7.92 14.02 -8.97
C ASN A 126 8.72 13.49 -10.17
N LEU A 127 8.26 12.39 -10.76
CA LEU A 127 8.94 11.66 -11.84
C LEU A 127 9.18 12.53 -13.09
N SER A 128 8.43 13.62 -13.26
CA SER A 128 8.60 14.58 -14.34
C SER A 128 9.92 15.34 -14.27
N HIS A 129 10.53 15.43 -13.08
CA HIS A 129 11.72 16.24 -12.85
C HIS A 129 12.99 15.55 -13.40
N PRO A 130 13.83 16.24 -14.21
CA PRO A 130 15.02 15.64 -14.80
C PRO A 130 15.98 15.00 -13.80
N MET A 131 16.28 15.68 -12.68
CA MET A 131 17.17 15.13 -11.66
C MET A 131 16.61 13.86 -10.99
N VAL A 132 15.28 13.73 -10.92
CA VAL A 132 14.63 12.53 -10.39
C VAL A 132 14.80 11.37 -11.37
N LYS A 133 14.55 11.62 -12.67
CA LYS A 133 14.76 10.62 -13.74
C LYS A 133 16.22 10.14 -13.76
N GLU A 134 17.18 11.06 -13.64
CA GLU A 134 18.61 10.70 -13.58
C GLU A 134 18.96 9.89 -12.33
N SER A 135 18.46 10.30 -11.16
CA SER A 135 18.68 9.57 -9.90
C SER A 135 18.06 8.17 -9.94
N TRP A 136 16.88 8.03 -10.57
CA TRP A 136 16.26 6.74 -10.85
C TRP A 136 17.17 5.86 -11.71
N LEU A 137 17.66 6.36 -12.85
CA LEU A 137 18.55 5.58 -13.72
C LEU A 137 19.81 5.09 -13.01
N ARG A 138 20.38 5.88 -12.10
CA ARG A 138 21.56 5.49 -11.30
C ARG A 138 21.26 4.44 -10.23
N SER A 139 20.03 4.40 -9.73
CA SER A 139 19.69 3.62 -8.52
C SER A 139 18.69 2.50 -8.76
N LYS A 140 18.05 2.43 -9.93
CA LYS A 140 16.93 1.51 -10.19
C LYS A 140 17.28 0.06 -9.96
N ASP A 141 18.53 -0.36 -10.18
CA ASP A 141 18.95 -1.74 -9.98
C ASP A 141 18.91 -2.22 -8.52
N ASN A 142 18.76 -1.31 -7.55
CA ASN A 142 18.53 -1.64 -6.14
C ASN A 142 17.09 -2.05 -5.83
N PHE A 143 16.19 -1.98 -6.81
CA PHE A 143 14.76 -2.26 -6.64
C PHE A 143 14.33 -3.53 -7.38
N VAL A 144 13.24 -4.12 -6.90
CA VAL A 144 12.67 -5.33 -7.50
C VAL A 144 12.11 -5.05 -8.88
N LYS A 145 12.22 -6.03 -9.79
CA LYS A 145 11.81 -5.87 -11.20
C LYS A 145 10.37 -5.32 -11.38
N PRO A 146 9.34 -5.81 -10.66
CA PRO A 146 7.97 -5.30 -10.83
C PRO A 146 7.86 -3.80 -10.59
N TYR A 147 8.46 -3.30 -9.50
CA TYR A 147 8.48 -1.87 -9.21
C TYR A 147 9.28 -1.08 -10.25
N ARG A 148 10.41 -1.61 -10.72
CA ARG A 148 11.20 -0.97 -11.78
C ARG A 148 10.39 -0.77 -13.06
N ASP A 149 9.74 -1.85 -13.51
CA ASP A 149 8.91 -1.81 -14.72
C ASP A 149 7.75 -0.81 -14.55
N TYR A 150 7.17 -0.72 -13.36
CA TYR A 150 6.10 0.22 -13.04
C TYR A 150 6.57 1.68 -13.14
N ILE A 151 7.70 2.02 -12.52
CA ILE A 151 8.27 3.37 -12.58
C ILE A 151 8.73 3.73 -14.01
N ASP A 152 9.40 2.81 -14.71
CA ASP A 152 9.82 3.03 -16.10
C ASP A 152 8.61 3.32 -17.01
N ARG A 153 7.48 2.64 -16.79
CA ARG A 153 6.21 2.93 -17.49
C ARG A 153 5.65 4.31 -17.12
N LEU A 154 5.63 4.68 -15.84
CA LEU A 154 5.14 6.00 -15.43
C LEU A 154 5.98 7.15 -16.04
N ILE A 155 7.30 6.98 -16.08
CA ILE A 155 8.20 7.96 -16.71
C ILE A 155 7.90 8.10 -18.21
N ALA A 156 7.57 7.00 -18.89
CA ALA A 156 7.15 7.03 -20.30
C ALA A 156 5.81 7.74 -20.48
N GLU A 157 4.80 7.44 -19.65
CA GLU A 157 3.48 8.10 -19.68
C GLU A 157 3.58 9.63 -19.56
N GLU A 158 4.47 10.14 -18.71
CA GLU A 158 4.66 11.60 -18.52
C GLU A 158 5.46 12.28 -19.63
N THR A 159 6.12 11.52 -20.52
CA THR A 159 6.94 12.09 -21.60
C THR A 159 6.15 12.27 -22.90
N ASP A 160 4.98 11.62 -23.01
CA ASP A 160 4.08 11.69 -24.18
C ASP A 160 3.02 12.82 -24.07
N VAL A 161 3.09 13.66 -23.02
CA VAL A 161 2.20 14.81 -22.76
C VAL A 161 2.97 16.12 -22.96
#